data_AF-A0A060YQ39-F1
#
_entry.id   AF-A0A060YQ39-F1
#
_cell.length_a   1.000
_cell.length_b   1.000
_cell.length_c   1.000
_cell.angle_alpha   90.00
_cell.angle_beta   90.00
_cell.angle_gamma   90.00
#
_symmetry.space_group_name_H-M   'P 1'
#
loop_
_entity.id
_entity.type
_entity.pdbx_description
1 polymer ?
#
loop_
_entity_poly.entity_id
_entity_poly.type
_entity_poly.pdbx_seq_one_letter_code
_entity_poly.pdbx_strand_id
1 'polypeptide(L)'
;MAPDLMSRPKTGMCPLRGDLTRTGHILGDPERRDNPDTLDTKNMSLTPFILVRLLTHLAMLRGASEQPQSIQQIIQPPVQDACQFLICHLLKDMDQLTKALGKGNDDTVTTVHLIVRSILEPPPTNQLPAGNDPQLSTKEARDTWETTVATDIITPQLKASPFG
;
A
#
# COMPACT_ATOMS: atom_id res chain seq x y z
N MET A 1 38.94 47.89 -26.74
CA MET A 1 39.23 46.65 -27.48
C MET A 1 39.23 45.53 -26.46
N ALA A 2 38.18 44.72 -26.41
CA ALA A 2 38.13 43.53 -25.55
C ALA A 2 39.06 42.45 -26.12
N PRO A 3 39.47 41.48 -25.28
CA PRO A 3 38.82 40.19 -25.44
C PRO A 3 38.38 39.54 -24.11
N ASP A 4 37.12 39.11 -24.19
CA ASP A 4 36.51 37.89 -23.67
C ASP A 4 37.39 36.88 -22.89
N LEU A 5 37.00 36.60 -21.65
CA LEU A 5 37.45 35.42 -20.91
C LEU A 5 36.27 34.80 -20.14
N MET A 6 35.55 33.93 -20.85
CA MET A 6 34.91 32.71 -20.36
C MET A 6 34.17 32.78 -19.02
N SER A 7 32.88 33.06 -19.15
CA SER A 7 31.79 32.60 -18.30
C SER A 7 31.97 31.14 -17.87
N ARG A 8 32.11 30.91 -16.56
CA ARG A 8 32.03 29.56 -15.97
C ARG A 8 30.65 28.96 -16.27
N PRO A 9 30.53 27.70 -16.71
CA PRO A 9 29.22 27.07 -16.80
C PRO A 9 28.67 26.90 -15.39
N LYS A 10 27.50 27.51 -15.14
CA LYS A 10 26.69 27.20 -13.95
C LYS A 10 26.32 25.73 -14.07
N THR A 11 26.87 24.94 -13.14
CA THR A 11 26.58 23.54 -12.91
C THR A 11 25.10 23.28 -13.11
N GLY A 12 24.78 22.28 -13.92
CA GLY A 12 23.42 21.87 -14.20
C GLY A 12 22.64 21.69 -12.90
N MET A 13 21.53 22.40 -12.80
CA MET A 13 20.49 22.04 -11.84
C MET A 13 19.94 20.69 -12.33
N CYS A 14 20.57 19.59 -11.89
CA CYS A 14 19.92 18.30 -11.94
C CYS A 14 18.60 18.46 -11.18
N PRO A 15 17.44 18.17 -11.78
CA PRO A 15 16.24 18.00 -10.99
C PRO A 15 16.47 16.74 -10.16
N LEU A 16 17.05 16.89 -8.96
CA LEU A 16 16.95 15.90 -7.89
C LEU A 16 15.52 15.95 -7.36
N ARG A 17 14.60 15.54 -8.20
CA ARG A 17 13.29 15.04 -7.81
C ARG A 17 13.09 13.71 -8.53
N GLY A 18 14.12 12.88 -8.44
CA GLY A 18 14.01 11.47 -8.78
C GLY A 18 12.98 10.86 -7.85
N ASP A 19 11.99 10.21 -8.45
CA ASP A 19 11.08 9.32 -7.76
C ASP A 19 11.89 8.33 -6.91
N LEU A 20 11.82 8.46 -5.58
CA LEU A 20 12.48 7.55 -4.64
C LEU A 20 11.66 6.28 -4.39
N THR A 21 10.52 6.10 -5.07
CA THR A 21 9.73 4.89 -4.90
C THR A 21 10.47 3.70 -5.49
N ARG A 22 11.01 2.87 -4.60
CA ARG A 22 11.54 1.56 -4.96
C ARG A 22 10.38 0.62 -5.20
N THR A 23 10.42 -0.12 -6.29
CA THR A 23 9.50 -1.21 -6.55
C THR A 23 9.77 -2.36 -5.57
N GLY A 24 8.72 -3.12 -5.26
CA GLY A 24 8.76 -4.22 -4.28
C GLY A 24 8.19 -3.84 -2.91
N HIS A 25 8.24 -4.80 -1.99
CA HIS A 25 7.86 -4.61 -0.59
C HIS A 25 9.09 -4.16 0.21
N ILE A 26 9.11 -2.89 0.61
CA ILE A 26 10.30 -2.22 1.20
C ILE A 26 10.10 -1.83 2.67
N LEU A 27 9.11 -2.42 3.33
CA LEU A 27 8.63 -1.96 4.64
C LEU A 27 9.50 -2.44 5.79
N GLY A 28 10.40 -3.41 5.54
CA GLY A 28 11.29 -3.97 6.56
C GLY A 28 10.52 -4.63 7.71
N ASP A 29 11.05 -4.49 8.92
CA ASP A 29 10.48 -5.07 10.14
C ASP A 29 9.11 -4.41 10.49
N PRO A 30 8.03 -5.19 10.68
CA PRO A 30 6.71 -4.67 11.01
C PRO A 30 6.67 -3.85 12.32
N GLU A 31 7.52 -4.14 13.30
CA GLU A 31 7.51 -3.45 14.61
C GLU A 31 7.99 -2.00 14.53
N ARG A 32 8.69 -1.63 13.45
CA ARG A 32 9.09 -0.23 13.22
C ARG A 32 7.90 0.73 13.09
N ARG A 33 6.68 0.20 12.89
CA ARG A 33 5.44 0.95 12.71
C ARG A 33 4.73 1.34 14.00
N ASP A 34 5.31 1.06 15.15
CA ASP A 34 4.77 1.56 16.42
C ASP A 34 4.89 3.07 16.57
N ASN A 35 5.77 3.71 15.79
CA ASN A 35 5.87 5.15 15.75
C ASN A 35 4.82 5.75 14.79
N PRO A 36 3.87 6.59 15.25
CA PRO A 36 2.89 7.27 14.41
C PRO A 36 3.53 8.07 13.26
N ASP A 37 4.75 8.60 13.46
CA ASP A 37 5.48 9.38 12.44
C ASP A 37 5.90 8.55 11.22
N THR A 38 5.80 7.21 11.30
CA THR A 38 6.14 6.29 10.20
C THR A 38 4.95 5.92 9.32
N LEU A 39 3.74 6.37 9.69
CA LEU A 39 2.52 6.16 8.92
C LEU A 39 2.36 7.26 7.86
N ASP A 40 3.03 7.11 6.73
CA ASP A 40 2.77 7.93 5.54
C ASP A 40 1.44 7.49 4.89
N THR A 41 0.33 8.11 5.31
CA THR A 41 -0.99 7.79 4.76
C THR A 41 -1.21 8.36 3.36
N LYS A 42 -0.23 9.07 2.76
CA LYS A 42 -0.31 9.66 1.42
C LYS A 42 -1.63 10.41 1.14
N ASN A 43 -2.08 11.24 2.09
CA ASN A 43 -3.35 12.00 2.06
C ASN A 43 -4.64 11.16 2.21
N MET A 44 -4.55 9.89 2.59
CA MET A 44 -5.68 9.04 2.90
C MET A 44 -6.01 9.05 4.40
N SER A 45 -7.27 8.76 4.74
CA SER A 45 -7.63 8.43 6.12
C SER A 45 -6.92 7.15 6.57
N LEU A 46 -6.59 7.06 7.86
CA LEU A 46 -5.80 5.96 8.43
C LEU A 46 -6.44 4.58 8.19
N THR A 47 -7.75 4.45 8.40
CA THR A 47 -8.45 3.16 8.30
C THR A 47 -8.44 2.57 6.88
N PRO A 48 -8.85 3.31 5.80
CA PRO A 48 -8.70 2.81 4.44
C PRO A 48 -7.25 2.48 4.06
N PHE A 49 -6.28 3.29 4.53
CA PHE A 49 -4.86 3.04 4.28
C PHE A 49 -4.39 1.70 4.84
N ILE A 50 -4.72 1.42 6.11
CA ILE A 50 -4.38 0.14 6.75
C ILE A 50 -5.06 -1.03 6.03
N LEU A 51 -6.33 -0.86 5.61
CA LEU A 51 -7.06 -1.90 4.88
C LEU A 51 -6.44 -2.21 3.51
N VAL A 52 -6.03 -1.20 2.73
CA VAL A 52 -5.30 -1.43 1.47
C VAL A 52 -4.04 -2.25 1.73
N ARG A 53 -3.24 -1.86 2.73
CA ARG A 53 -2.01 -2.56 3.09
C ARG A 53 -2.25 -4.00 3.53
N LEU A 54 -3.27 -4.23 4.36
CA LEU A 54 -3.70 -5.54 4.81
C LEU A 54 -4.08 -6.43 3.61
N LEU A 55 -4.88 -5.90 2.68
CA LEU A 55 -5.30 -6.63 1.47
C LEU A 55 -4.09 -6.98 0.58
N THR A 56 -3.13 -6.06 0.42
CA THR A 56 -1.89 -6.32 -0.31
C THR A 56 -1.09 -7.44 0.35
N HIS A 57 -0.94 -7.44 1.68
CA HIS A 57 -0.25 -8.52 2.39
C HIS A 57 -0.98 -9.85 2.34
N LEU A 58 -2.32 -9.88 2.37
CA LEU A 58 -3.11 -11.09 2.16
C LEU A 58 -2.86 -11.68 0.76
N ALA A 59 -2.84 -10.83 -0.27
CA ALA A 59 -2.53 -11.25 -1.64
C ALA A 59 -1.08 -11.78 -1.77
N MET A 60 -0.11 -11.09 -1.15
CA MET A 60 1.27 -11.56 -1.11
C MET A 60 1.42 -12.88 -0.36
N LEU A 61 0.74 -13.06 0.78
CA LEU A 61 0.79 -14.30 1.56
C LEU A 61 0.20 -15.47 0.77
N ARG A 62 -0.93 -15.23 0.08
CA ARG A 62 -1.51 -16.20 -0.84
C ARG A 62 -0.50 -16.58 -1.93
N GLY A 63 0.12 -15.59 -2.57
CA GLY A 63 1.19 -15.83 -3.55
C GLY A 63 2.39 -16.59 -2.97
N ALA A 64 2.78 -16.32 -1.72
CA ALA A 64 3.91 -16.98 -1.08
C ALA A 64 3.62 -18.46 -0.79
N SER A 65 2.36 -18.81 -0.53
CA SER A 65 1.93 -20.20 -0.35
C SER A 65 1.92 -21.02 -1.65
N GLU A 66 1.73 -20.36 -2.81
CA GLU A 66 1.66 -21.01 -4.12
C GLU A 66 3.02 -20.99 -4.86
N GLN A 67 3.73 -19.86 -4.78
CA GLN A 67 5.00 -19.63 -5.49
C GLN A 67 5.98 -18.79 -4.64
N PRO A 68 6.59 -19.41 -3.60
CA PRO A 68 7.40 -18.71 -2.60
C PRO A 68 8.55 -17.88 -3.21
N GLN A 69 9.22 -18.40 -4.23
CA GLN A 69 10.39 -17.76 -4.84
C GLN A 69 10.02 -16.44 -5.51
N SER A 70 8.87 -16.37 -6.19
CA SER A 70 8.38 -15.15 -6.83
C SER A 70 8.10 -14.06 -5.79
N ILE A 71 7.50 -14.41 -4.65
CA ILE A 71 7.24 -13.44 -3.58
C ILE A 71 8.53 -13.03 -2.85
N GLN A 72 9.47 -13.95 -2.62
CA GLN A 72 10.76 -13.63 -2.04
C GLN A 72 11.53 -12.58 -2.86
N GLN A 73 11.41 -12.58 -4.19
CA GLN A 73 12.04 -11.57 -5.06
C GLN A 73 11.39 -10.18 -4.96
N ILE A 74 10.12 -10.11 -4.54
CA ILE A 74 9.40 -8.85 -4.33
C ILE A 74 9.82 -8.19 -3.00
N ILE A 75 10.14 -8.99 -1.97
CA ILE A 75 10.45 -8.50 -0.62
C ILE A 75 11.89 -8.00 -0.53
N GLN A 76 12.06 -6.79 -0.02
CA GLN A 76 13.35 -6.13 0.15
C GLN A 76 13.47 -5.47 1.55
N PRO A 77 14.52 -5.78 2.32
CA PRO A 77 15.60 -6.73 2.03
C PRO A 77 15.11 -8.20 1.99
N PRO A 78 15.87 -9.12 1.36
CA PRO A 78 15.50 -10.54 1.31
C PRO A 78 15.29 -11.12 2.71
N VAL A 79 14.27 -11.98 2.84
CA VAL A 79 13.90 -12.66 4.08
C VAL A 79 14.01 -14.16 3.92
N GLN A 80 14.28 -14.87 5.02
CA GLN A 80 14.41 -16.33 5.01
C GLN A 80 13.07 -17.01 4.74
N ASP A 81 12.03 -16.59 5.47
CA ASP A 81 10.67 -17.12 5.35
C ASP A 81 9.70 -15.98 5.01
N ALA A 82 9.25 -15.95 3.75
CA ALA A 82 8.32 -14.94 3.26
C ALA A 82 6.92 -15.08 3.89
N CYS A 83 6.47 -16.30 4.15
CA CYS A 83 5.16 -16.55 4.75
C CYS A 83 5.15 -16.04 6.20
N GLN A 84 6.14 -16.44 7.00
CA GLN A 84 6.28 -15.95 8.36
C GLN A 84 6.39 -14.43 8.41
N PHE A 85 7.22 -13.84 7.54
CA PHE A 85 7.40 -12.40 7.44
C PHE A 85 6.07 -11.67 7.14
N LEU A 86 5.30 -12.16 6.17
CA LEU A 86 4.00 -11.58 5.79
C LEU A 86 2.94 -11.76 6.88
N ILE A 87 2.94 -12.89 7.60
CA ILE A 87 2.06 -13.10 8.75
C ILE A 87 2.34 -12.06 9.84
N CYS A 88 3.61 -11.77 10.15
CA CYS A 88 3.94 -10.72 11.12
C CYS A 88 3.44 -9.33 10.68
N HIS A 89 3.53 -9.02 9.38
CA HIS A 89 2.95 -7.78 8.85
C HIS A 89 1.43 -7.75 8.95
N LEU A 90 0.74 -8.86 8.67
CA LEU A 90 -0.72 -8.98 8.81
C LEU A 90 -1.19 -8.81 10.25
N LEU A 91 -0.48 -9.43 11.21
CA LEU A 91 -0.79 -9.25 12.64
C LEU A 91 -0.66 -7.78 13.05
N LYS A 92 0.37 -7.09 12.55
CA LYS A 92 0.56 -5.67 12.80
C LYS A 92 -0.51 -4.81 12.12
N ASP A 93 -0.93 -5.16 10.90
CA ASP A 93 -2.02 -4.47 10.22
C ASP A 93 -3.35 -4.63 10.98
N MET A 94 -3.63 -5.83 11.50
CA MET A 94 -4.81 -6.09 12.33
C MET A 94 -4.79 -5.26 13.62
N ASP A 95 -3.66 -5.22 14.34
CA ASP A 95 -3.50 -4.40 15.55
C ASP A 95 -3.73 -2.90 15.27
N GLN A 96 -3.12 -2.37 14.19
CA GLN A 96 -3.32 -0.98 13.78
C GLN A 96 -4.76 -0.72 13.36
N LEU A 97 -5.39 -1.66 12.67
CA LEU A 97 -6.77 -1.54 12.22
C LEU A 97 -7.76 -1.54 13.38
N THR A 98 -7.57 -2.41 14.38
CA THR A 98 -8.38 -2.43 15.61
C THR A 98 -8.32 -1.08 16.32
N LYS A 99 -7.11 -0.51 16.46
CA LYS A 99 -6.91 0.82 17.05
C LYS A 99 -7.58 1.92 16.22
N ALA A 100 -7.41 1.89 14.89
CA ALA A 100 -7.96 2.91 13.99
C ALA A 100 -9.50 2.88 13.88
N LEU A 101 -10.10 1.69 13.97
CA LEU A 101 -11.56 1.53 14.02
C LEU A 101 -12.14 1.92 15.39
N GLY A 102 -11.35 1.83 16.46
CA GLY A 102 -11.84 2.04 17.83
C GLY A 102 -12.82 0.95 18.28
N LYS A 103 -12.70 -0.27 17.73
CA LYS A 103 -13.61 -1.40 17.95
C LYS A 103 -12.90 -2.60 18.57
N GLY A 104 -13.67 -3.61 18.97
CA GLY A 104 -13.11 -4.89 19.43
C GLY A 104 -12.46 -5.70 18.31
N ASN A 105 -11.72 -6.75 18.69
CA ASN A 105 -11.06 -7.66 17.74
C ASN A 105 -12.08 -8.33 16.81
N ASP A 106 -13.21 -8.82 17.35
CA ASP A 106 -14.23 -9.51 16.57
C ASP A 106 -14.88 -8.59 15.53
N ASP A 107 -15.16 -7.34 15.90
CA ASP A 107 -15.68 -6.32 14.97
C ASP A 107 -14.65 -5.97 13.89
N THR A 108 -13.37 -5.93 14.25
CA THR A 108 -12.27 -5.69 13.29
C THR A 108 -12.20 -6.82 12.27
N VAL A 109 -12.18 -8.06 12.75
CA VAL A 109 -12.19 -9.27 11.90
C VAL A 109 -13.42 -9.27 11.00
N THR A 110 -14.60 -9.00 11.55
CA THR A 110 -15.85 -8.89 10.80
C THR A 110 -15.77 -7.82 9.71
N THR A 111 -15.22 -6.64 10.04
CA THR A 111 -15.00 -5.55 9.09
C THR A 111 -14.11 -6.00 7.93
N VAL A 112 -12.97 -6.64 8.22
CA VAL A 112 -12.07 -7.16 7.18
C VAL A 112 -12.78 -8.17 6.29
N HIS A 113 -13.52 -9.12 6.86
CA HIS A 113 -14.26 -10.12 6.08
C HIS A 113 -15.34 -9.49 5.19
N LEU A 114 -16.06 -8.47 5.67
CA LEU A 114 -17.04 -7.74 4.87
C LEU A 114 -16.39 -6.97 3.71
N ILE A 115 -15.22 -6.35 3.95
CA ILE A 115 -14.44 -5.69 2.90
C ILE A 115 -13.97 -6.70 1.84
N VAL A 116 -13.37 -7.82 2.26
CA VAL A 116 -12.93 -8.88 1.32
C VAL A 116 -14.11 -9.40 0.51
N ARG A 117 -15.26 -9.65 1.15
CA ARG A 117 -16.49 -10.05 0.46
C ARG A 117 -16.92 -9.01 -0.58
N SER A 118 -16.92 -7.72 -0.21
CA SER A 118 -17.35 -6.64 -1.12
C SER A 118 -16.46 -6.51 -2.36
N ILE A 119 -15.16 -6.80 -2.24
CA ILE A 119 -14.20 -6.79 -3.35
C ILE A 119 -14.48 -7.95 -4.31
N LEU A 120 -14.99 -9.07 -3.79
CA LEU A 120 -15.33 -10.25 -4.58
C LEU A 120 -16.73 -10.18 -5.21
N GLU A 121 -17.60 -9.30 -4.73
CA GLU A 121 -18.91 -9.07 -5.32
C GLU A 121 -18.78 -8.27 -6.64
N PRO A 122 -19.59 -8.59 -7.67
CA PRO A 122 -19.53 -7.89 -8.93
C PRO A 122 -19.82 -6.39 -8.72
N PRO A 123 -19.03 -5.48 -9.32
CA PRO A 123 -19.26 -4.05 -9.15
C PRO A 123 -20.69 -3.69 -9.52
N PRO A 124 -21.42 -2.92 -8.69
CA PRO A 124 -22.73 -2.40 -9.07
C PRO A 124 -22.51 -1.38 -10.20
N THR A 125 -22.62 -1.86 -11.46
CA THR A 125 -22.50 -1.12 -12.73
C THR A 125 -21.16 -0.41 -13.01
N ASN A 126 -20.48 -0.87 -14.07
CA ASN A 126 -19.42 -0.20 -14.86
C ASN A 126 -18.65 0.95 -14.17
N GLN A 127 -17.55 0.60 -13.50
CA GLN A 127 -16.20 1.15 -13.71
C GLN A 127 -15.32 0.85 -12.48
N LEU A 128 -14.76 -0.37 -12.40
CA LEU A 128 -13.35 -0.39 -12.01
C LEU A 128 -12.65 0.46 -13.10
N PRO A 129 -11.93 1.54 -12.75
CA PRO A 129 -11.46 2.49 -13.75
C PRO A 129 -10.73 1.72 -14.85
N ALA A 130 -11.31 1.77 -16.05
CA ALA A 130 -10.68 1.22 -17.24
C ALA A 130 -9.36 1.98 -17.42
N GLY A 131 -8.24 1.33 -17.16
CA GLY A 131 -6.92 1.95 -17.35
C GLY A 131 -5.90 1.74 -16.24
N ASN A 132 -6.20 1.00 -15.17
CA ASN A 132 -5.13 0.61 -14.26
C ASN A 132 -4.23 -0.42 -14.96
N ASP A 133 -2.94 -0.10 -15.05
CA ASP A 133 -1.91 -1.05 -15.47
C ASP A 133 -1.99 -2.28 -14.55
N PRO A 134 -2.35 -3.48 -15.08
CA PRO A 134 -2.51 -4.67 -14.26
C PRO A 134 -1.18 -5.11 -13.60
N GLN A 135 -0.05 -4.61 -14.08
CA GLN A 135 1.26 -4.87 -13.50
C GLN A 135 1.69 -3.84 -12.46
N LEU A 136 0.95 -2.73 -12.29
CA LEU A 136 1.28 -1.63 -11.38
C LEU A 136 2.73 -1.15 -11.53
N SER A 137 3.21 -1.07 -12.77
CA SER A 137 4.63 -0.86 -13.10
C SER A 137 5.13 0.54 -12.73
N THR A 138 4.28 1.56 -12.87
CA THR A 138 4.61 2.96 -12.55
C THR A 138 4.13 3.36 -11.15
N LYS A 139 4.75 4.39 -10.59
CA LYS A 139 4.33 4.98 -9.32
C LYS A 139 2.90 5.51 -9.43
N GLU A 140 2.58 6.18 -10.53
CA GLU A 140 1.27 6.76 -10.80
C GLU A 140 0.19 5.68 -10.87
N ALA A 141 0.50 4.52 -11.47
CA ALA A 141 -0.41 3.37 -11.51
C ALA A 141 -0.65 2.81 -10.10
N ARG A 142 0.40 2.69 -9.27
CA ARG A 142 0.27 2.27 -7.86
C ARG A 142 -0.55 3.26 -7.05
N ASP A 143 -0.25 4.56 -7.13
CA ASP A 143 -0.99 5.59 -6.39
C ASP A 143 -2.46 5.66 -6.82
N THR A 144 -2.74 5.52 -8.13
CA THR A 144 -4.11 5.48 -8.67
C THR A 144 -4.85 4.26 -8.13
N TRP A 145 -4.23 3.08 -8.20
CA TRP A 145 -4.81 1.86 -7.65
C TRP A 145 -5.09 1.98 -6.14
N GLU A 146 -4.12 2.44 -5.35
CA GLU A 146 -4.26 2.65 -3.89
C GLU A 146 -5.45 3.58 -3.60
N THR A 147 -5.54 4.71 -4.32
CA THR A 147 -6.57 5.73 -4.13
C THR A 147 -7.96 5.23 -4.52
N THR A 148 -8.08 4.55 -5.67
CA THR A 148 -9.34 3.98 -6.15
C THR A 148 -9.85 2.91 -5.20
N VAL A 149 -9.00 1.94 -4.80
CA VAL A 149 -9.42 0.88 -3.88
C VAL A 149 -9.89 1.47 -2.55
N ALA A 150 -9.17 2.45 -2.01
CA ALA A 150 -9.55 3.09 -0.77
C ALA A 150 -10.84 3.92 -0.86
N THR A 151 -10.99 4.72 -1.91
CA THR A 151 -12.08 5.71 -2.04
C THR A 151 -13.36 5.08 -2.54
N ASP A 152 -13.25 4.21 -3.54
CA ASP A 152 -14.41 3.72 -4.30
C ASP A 152 -14.88 2.35 -3.81
N ILE A 153 -14.00 1.58 -3.15
CA ILE A 153 -14.33 0.23 -2.65
C ILE A 153 -14.39 0.21 -1.13
N ILE A 154 -13.33 0.61 -0.43
CA ILE A 154 -13.26 0.46 1.03
C ILE A 154 -14.13 1.49 1.76
N THR A 155 -14.02 2.78 1.40
CA THR A 155 -14.71 3.86 2.11
C THR A 155 -16.24 3.71 2.13
N PRO A 156 -16.93 3.33 1.03
CA PRO A 156 -18.37 3.11 1.06
C PRO A 156 -18.78 2.01 2.02
N GLN A 157 -18.01 0.93 2.10
CA GLN A 157 -18.29 -0.21 2.99
C GLN A 157 -18.11 0.16 4.45
N LEU A 158 -17.11 0.99 4.77
CA LEU A 158 -16.93 1.50 6.13
C LEU A 158 -18.09 2.40 6.58
N LYS A 159 -18.73 3.13 5.65
CA LYS A 159 -19.91 3.96 5.93
C LYS A 159 -21.21 3.15 6.00
N ALA A 160 -21.32 2.11 5.18
CA ALA A 160 -22.52 1.27 5.10
C ALA A 160 -22.56 0.17 6.17
N SER A 161 -21.41 -0.15 6.78
CA SER A 161 -21.33 -1.14 7.83
C SER A 161 -22.21 -0.71 9.02
N PRO A 162 -23.06 -1.58 9.59
CA PRO A 162 -23.96 -1.27 10.71
C PRO A 162 -23.23 -0.95 12.03
N PHE A 163 -21.90 -0.84 11.98
CA PHE A 163 -21.02 -0.54 13.09
C PHE A 163 -20.39 0.86 12.97
N GLY A 164 -20.84 1.70 12.04
CA GLY A 164 -20.46 3.11 11.94
C GLY A 164 -21.03 3.98 13.06
#